data_AF-A0A7W1PCH6-F1
#
_entry.id   AF-A0A7W1PCH6-F1
#
_cell.length_a   1.000
_cell.length_b   1.000
_cell.length_c   1.000
_cell.angle_alpha   90.00
_cell.angle_beta   90.00
_cell.angle_gamma   90.00
#
_symmetry.space_group_name_H-M   'P 1'
#
loop_
_entity.id
_entity.type
_entity.pdbx_description
1 polymer ?
#
loop_
_entity_poly.entity_id
_entity_poly.type
_entity_poly.pdbx_seq_one_letter_code
_entity_poly.pdbx_strand_id
1 'polypeptide(L)'
;MAEVLVEFTETVLAHDDTPYSARACGGEARDGLWQGWIEFTPVGGGPTIRSGRETTQSTRQDTIYWATGLTAVYLEGALQRALTPRTVQPPDSPAEPAYDEPAPPLAAGPPAPGSVLNPFSVYQKGELVLRRQLGAMSAWHLVNIVRAHALSNQTTEELGRGTTDELIELIVAEVKLRSEPTTSVR
;
A
#
# COMPACT_ATOMS: atom_id res chain seq x y z
N MET A 1 8.80 32.61 23.76
CA MET A 1 8.07 32.12 24.96
C MET A 1 7.40 30.81 24.60
N ALA A 2 7.27 29.87 25.54
CA ALA A 2 6.56 28.62 25.30
C ALA A 2 5.05 28.81 25.45
N GLU A 3 4.26 28.10 24.65
CA GLU A 3 2.80 28.08 24.72
C GLU A 3 2.23 26.72 24.34
N VAL A 4 1.01 26.45 24.79
CA VAL A 4 0.24 25.28 24.37
C VAL A 4 -0.39 25.58 23.02
N LEU A 5 -0.11 24.74 22.02
CA LEU A 5 -0.64 24.88 20.67
C LEU A 5 -1.92 24.06 20.49
N VAL A 6 -1.94 22.83 21.01
CA VAL A 6 -3.07 21.91 20.94
C VAL A 6 -3.15 21.12 22.25
N GLU A 7 -4.35 20.97 22.79
CA GLU A 7 -4.65 20.07 23.91
C GLU A 7 -5.49 18.91 23.38
N PHE A 8 -5.06 17.67 23.67
CA PHE A 8 -5.74 16.47 23.22
C PHE A 8 -6.77 16.04 24.25
N THR A 9 -7.99 15.76 23.79
CA THR A 9 -9.10 15.34 24.66
C THR A 9 -9.01 13.85 25.00
N GLU A 10 -8.46 13.04 24.09
CA GLU A 10 -8.26 11.62 24.32
C GLU A 10 -7.01 11.38 25.18
N THR A 11 -7.13 10.49 26.16
CA THR A 11 -6.01 10.08 27.00
C THR A 11 -5.09 9.14 26.25
N VAL A 12 -3.78 9.32 26.45
CA VAL A 12 -2.73 8.47 25.90
C VAL A 12 -2.33 7.45 26.97
N LEU A 13 -2.25 6.17 26.62
CA LEU A 13 -1.85 5.12 27.56
C LEU A 13 -0.35 4.86 27.46
N ALA A 14 0.30 4.75 28.62
CA ALA A 14 1.65 4.19 28.73
C ALA A 14 1.60 2.66 28.60
N HIS A 15 2.76 2.02 28.49
CA HIS A 15 2.86 0.55 28.35
C HIS A 15 2.33 -0.23 29.56
N ASP A 16 2.25 0.41 30.73
CA ASP A 16 1.69 -0.13 31.96
C ASP A 16 0.20 0.24 32.14
N ASP A 17 -0.47 0.65 31.06
CA ASP A 17 -1.85 1.13 31.02
C ASP A 17 -2.12 2.40 31.86
N THR A 18 -1.08 3.10 32.32
CA THR A 18 -1.25 4.39 33.01
C THR A 18 -1.75 5.47 32.03
N PRO A 19 -2.87 6.15 32.31
CA PRO A 19 -3.41 7.19 31.44
C PRO A 19 -2.74 8.55 31.63
N TYR A 20 -2.47 9.23 30.52
CA TYR A 20 -1.89 10.58 30.45
C TYR A 20 -2.76 11.52 29.61
N SER A 21 -2.87 12.77 30.05
CA SER A 21 -3.34 13.88 29.21
C SER A 21 -2.16 14.42 28.42
N ALA A 22 -2.33 14.63 27.12
CA ALA A 22 -1.30 15.16 26.23
C ALA A 22 -1.59 16.60 25.80
N ARG A 23 -0.52 17.40 25.69
CA ARG A 23 -0.55 18.75 25.11
C ARG A 23 0.63 18.93 24.18
N ALA A 24 0.38 19.38 22.94
CA ALA A 24 1.43 19.83 22.05
C ALA A 24 1.77 21.27 22.41
N CYS A 25 3.05 21.50 22.73
CA CYS A 25 3.59 22.79 23.10
C CYS A 25 4.59 23.25 22.04
N GLY A 26 4.75 24.56 21.92
CA GLY A 26 5.75 25.14 21.05
C GLY A 26 6.31 26.44 21.58
N GLY A 27 7.45 26.84 21.06
CA GLY A 27 8.05 28.13 21.36
C GLY A 27 9.21 28.44 20.44
N GLU A 28 9.50 29.74 20.32
CA GLU A 28 10.65 30.22 19.57
C GLU A 28 11.97 29.87 20.29
N ALA A 29 12.89 29.24 19.56
CA ALA A 29 14.23 28.92 19.96
C ALA A 29 15.19 30.11 19.72
N ARG A 30 16.44 29.98 20.17
CA ARG A 30 17.42 31.09 20.10
C ARG A 30 17.84 31.49 18.69
N ASP A 31 17.65 30.58 17.73
CA ASP A 31 17.95 30.77 16.31
C ASP A 31 16.77 31.37 15.53
N GLY A 32 15.67 31.73 16.21
CA GLY A 32 14.46 32.28 15.61
C GLY A 32 13.56 31.22 14.97
N LEU A 33 13.95 29.94 15.00
CA LEU A 33 13.09 28.84 14.59
C LEU A 33 12.11 28.48 15.70
N TRP A 34 10.98 27.90 15.32
CA TRP A 34 10.03 27.35 16.26
C TRP A 34 10.33 25.88 16.54
N GLN A 35 10.30 25.50 17.80
CA GLN A 35 10.43 24.10 18.23
C GLN A 35 9.12 23.60 18.81
N GLY A 36 8.77 22.35 18.52
CA GLY A 36 7.60 21.67 19.06
C GLY A 36 8.00 20.48 19.95
N TRP A 37 7.28 20.29 21.05
CA TRP A 37 7.39 19.12 21.94
C TRP A 37 6.00 18.76 22.48
N ILE A 38 5.89 17.61 23.13
CA ILE A 38 4.65 17.14 23.73
C ILE A 38 4.86 17.02 25.24
N GLU A 39 3.90 17.54 26.01
CA GLU A 39 3.82 17.40 27.45
C GLU A 39 2.76 16.37 27.81
N PHE A 40 3.11 15.48 28.73
CA PHE A 40 2.24 14.41 29.21
C PHE A 40 2.08 14.55 30.71
N THR A 41 0.84 14.70 31.17
CA THR A 41 0.49 14.80 32.58
C THR A 41 -0.29 13.56 33.01
N PRO A 42 0.17 12.76 34.00
CA PRO A 42 -0.56 11.59 34.45
C PRO A 42 -1.95 11.99 34.96
N VAL A 43 -3.01 11.29 34.52
CA VAL A 43 -4.38 11.58 34.97
C VAL A 43 -4.57 11.29 36.46
N GLY A 44 -3.86 10.29 36.98
CA GLY A 44 -3.82 9.95 38.41
C GLY A 44 -3.05 10.96 39.29
N GLY A 45 -2.51 12.02 38.70
CA GLY A 45 -1.65 12.98 39.37
C GLY A 45 -0.18 12.59 39.34
N GLY A 46 0.69 13.59 39.40
CA GLY A 46 2.14 13.42 39.32
C GLY A 46 2.81 14.53 38.49
N PRO A 47 4.14 14.47 38.34
CA PRO A 47 4.86 15.45 37.56
C PRO A 47 4.54 15.30 36.06
N THR A 48 4.33 16.43 35.39
CA THR A 48 4.29 16.48 33.92
C THR A 48 5.66 16.12 33.37
N ILE A 49 5.69 15.16 32.44
CA ILE A 49 6.87 14.82 31.67
C ILE A 49 6.76 15.42 30.27
N ARG A 50 7.89 15.58 29.59
CA ARG A 50 7.92 16.13 28.23
C ARG A 50 8.78 15.28 27.34
N SER A 51 8.41 15.22 26.07
CA SER A 51 9.25 14.65 25.03
C SER A 51 10.51 15.49 24.80
N GLY A 52 11.42 14.97 23.97
CA GLY A 52 12.41 15.80 23.31
C GLY A 52 11.78 16.76 22.31
N ARG A 53 12.61 17.46 21.53
CA ARG A 53 12.14 18.24 20.39
C ARG A 53 11.64 17.30 19.31
N GLU A 54 10.35 17.37 19.00
CA GLU A 54 9.69 16.53 17.99
C GLU A 54 9.72 17.16 16.59
N THR A 55 9.72 18.50 16.53
CA THR A 55 9.87 19.24 15.26
C THR A 55 10.64 20.54 15.45
N THR A 56 11.26 21.00 14.36
CA THR A 56 11.74 22.36 14.17
C THR A 56 11.07 22.93 12.93
N GLN A 57 10.45 24.10 13.06
CA GLN A 57 9.72 24.77 11.99
C GLN A 57 10.17 26.21 11.83
N SER A 58 9.97 26.77 10.64
CA SER A 58 10.31 28.16 10.37
C SER A 58 9.37 29.15 11.06
N THR A 59 8.12 28.76 11.32
CA THR A 59 7.12 29.65 11.90
C THR A 59 6.26 28.99 12.98
N ARG A 60 5.61 29.83 13.79
CA ARG A 60 4.56 29.40 14.73
C ARG A 60 3.42 28.66 14.03
N GLN A 61 3.00 29.15 12.87
CA GLN A 61 1.87 28.58 12.13
C GLN A 61 2.15 27.16 11.65
N ASP A 62 3.37 26.90 11.17
CA ASP A 62 3.81 25.56 10.77
C ASP A 62 3.90 24.61 11.98
N THR A 63 4.24 25.15 13.14
CA THR A 63 4.27 24.38 14.40
C THR A 63 2.86 24.03 14.87
N ILE A 64 1.88 24.93 14.70
CA ILE A 64 0.47 24.63 14.96
C ILE A 64 -0.02 23.55 13.99
N TYR A 65 0.32 23.67 12.70
CA TYR A 65 -0.07 22.67 11.71
C TYR A 65 0.47 21.28 12.07
N TRP A 66 1.75 21.19 12.47
CA TRP A 66 2.33 19.97 13.04
C TRP A 66 1.51 19.45 14.23
N ALA A 67 1.22 20.31 15.21
CA ALA A 67 0.50 19.93 16.42
C ALA A 67 -0.91 19.39 16.11
N THR A 68 -1.62 19.98 15.14
CA THR A 68 -2.95 19.50 14.72
C THR A 68 -2.93 18.19 13.94
N GLY A 69 -1.77 17.83 13.36
CA GLY A 69 -1.59 16.59 12.61
C GLY A 69 -1.18 15.39 13.47
N LEU A 70 -1.01 15.56 14.79
CA LEU A 70 -0.58 14.47 15.68
C LEU A 70 -1.71 13.46 15.89
N THR A 71 -1.40 12.19 15.68
CA THR A 71 -2.32 11.07 15.84
C THR A 71 -2.13 10.39 17.19
N ALA A 72 -3.13 9.63 17.66
CA ALA A 72 -3.05 8.85 18.90
C ALA A 72 -1.80 7.95 18.93
N VAL A 73 -1.53 7.20 17.84
CA VAL A 73 -0.36 6.33 17.71
C VAL A 73 0.96 7.10 17.85
N TYR A 74 1.02 8.33 17.32
CA TYR A 74 2.21 9.16 17.47
C TYR A 74 2.40 9.59 18.93
N LEU A 75 1.32 9.99 19.60
CA LEU A 75 1.34 10.40 21.01
C LEU A 75 1.78 9.24 21.92
N GLU A 76 1.27 8.04 21.69
CA GLU A 76 1.69 6.81 22.42
C GLU A 76 3.19 6.56 22.25
N GLY A 77 3.67 6.62 21.00
CA GLY A 77 5.10 6.44 20.70
C GLY A 77 5.97 7.53 21.34
N ALA A 78 5.50 8.78 21.37
CA ALA A 78 6.21 9.90 22.00
C ALA A 78 6.23 9.77 23.53
N LEU A 79 5.13 9.35 24.15
CA LEU A 79 5.04 9.06 25.59
C LEU A 79 6.05 7.98 25.98
N GLN A 80 6.11 6.90 25.20
CA GLN A 80 7.05 5.80 25.46
C GLN A 80 8.52 6.28 25.41
N ARG A 81 8.87 7.15 24.45
CA ARG A 81 10.20 7.77 24.38
C ARG A 81 10.48 8.73 25.55
N ALA A 82 9.47 9.46 26.01
CA ALA A 82 9.60 10.36 27.16
C ALA A 82 9.82 9.58 28.48
N LEU A 83 9.16 8.43 28.63
CA LEU A 83 9.32 7.53 29.78
C LEU A 83 10.61 6.71 29.74
N THR A 84 11.14 6.43 28.54
CA THR A 84 12.38 5.67 28.33
C THR A 84 13.41 6.51 27.56
N PRO A 85 14.14 7.43 28.23
CA PRO A 85 15.16 8.23 27.57
C PRO A 85 16.27 7.33 27.03
N ARG A 86 16.21 7.00 25.73
CA ARG A 86 17.28 6.28 25.07
C ARG A 86 18.41 7.28 24.78
N THR A 87 19.61 6.97 25.26
CA THR A 87 20.81 7.69 24.83
C THR A 87 20.94 7.54 23.32
N VAL A 88 20.70 8.63 22.58
CA VAL A 88 20.84 8.63 21.13
C VAL A 88 22.32 8.52 20.81
N GLN A 89 22.75 7.37 20.29
CA GLN A 89 24.03 7.29 19.60
C GLN A 89 23.87 8.10 18.30
N PRO A 90 24.77 9.07 18.02
CA PRO A 90 24.75 9.78 16.76
C PRO A 90 24.76 8.74 15.62
N PRO A 91 23.89 8.86 14.60
CA PRO A 91 24.00 8.01 13.43
C PRO A 91 25.42 8.15 12.85
N ASP A 92 26.05 7.03 12.52
CA ASP A 92 27.32 6.99 11.80
C ASP A 92 27.14 7.63 10.42
N SER A 93 27.34 8.96 10.35
CA SER A 93 27.25 9.82 9.17
C SER A 93 25.88 9.83 8.44
N PRO A 94 25.50 10.98 7.83
CA PRO A 94 24.36 10.98 6.93
C PRO A 94 24.69 10.10 5.71
N ALA A 95 23.94 9.01 5.52
CA ALA A 95 23.97 8.29 4.25
C ALA A 95 23.39 9.21 3.17
N GLU A 96 24.19 9.52 2.15
CA GLU A 96 23.69 10.25 0.99
C GLU A 96 22.60 9.40 0.30
N PRO A 97 21.49 10.01 -0.13
CA PRO A 97 20.50 9.30 -0.94
C PRO A 97 21.18 8.68 -2.16
N ALA A 98 20.91 7.41 -2.43
CA ALA A 98 21.47 6.74 -3.61
C ALA A 98 20.87 7.27 -4.94
N TYR A 99 19.81 8.07 -4.87
CA TYR A 99 19.08 8.61 -6.00
C TYR A 99 18.67 10.06 -5.73
N ASP A 100 18.85 10.93 -6.71
CA ASP A 100 18.45 12.34 -6.65
C ASP A 100 16.98 12.57 -7.04
N GLU A 101 16.34 11.55 -7.59
CA GLU A 101 14.98 11.63 -8.12
C GLU A 101 14.13 10.41 -7.70
N PRO A 102 12.79 10.56 -7.62
CA PRO A 102 11.90 9.43 -7.47
C PRO A 102 12.12 8.41 -8.59
N ALA A 103 11.79 7.15 -8.31
CA ALA A 103 11.81 6.12 -9.35
C ALA A 103 11.07 6.61 -10.60
N PRO A 104 11.64 6.44 -11.80
CA PRO A 104 10.96 6.79 -13.04
C PRO A 104 9.56 6.13 -13.06
N PRO A 105 8.54 6.79 -13.64
CA PRO A 105 7.26 6.13 -13.86
C PRO A 105 7.55 4.82 -14.57
N LEU A 106 7.17 3.69 -13.95
CA LEU A 106 7.29 2.39 -14.58
C LEU A 106 6.61 2.52 -15.94
N ALA A 107 7.41 2.58 -17.01
CA ALA A 107 6.87 2.44 -18.34
C ALA A 107 6.12 1.12 -18.29
N ALA A 108 4.80 1.18 -18.41
CA ALA A 108 3.99 -0.02 -18.56
C ALA A 108 4.55 -0.70 -19.80
N GLY A 109 5.45 -1.67 -19.59
CA GLY A 109 5.76 -2.64 -20.62
C GLY A 109 4.42 -3.19 -21.10
N PRO A 110 4.26 -3.48 -22.39
CA PRO A 110 3.02 -4.05 -22.89
C PRO A 110 2.61 -5.18 -21.93
N PRO A 111 1.38 -5.14 -21.37
CA PRO A 111 0.98 -6.05 -20.32
C PRO A 111 1.30 -7.46 -20.79
N ALA A 112 2.15 -8.18 -20.03
CA ALA A 112 2.31 -9.59 -20.25
C ALA A 112 0.88 -10.17 -20.22
N PRO A 113 0.44 -10.91 -21.25
CA PRO A 113 -0.93 -11.40 -21.33
C PRO A 113 -1.13 -12.49 -20.27
N GLY A 114 -1.34 -12.07 -19.03
CA GLY A 114 -1.80 -12.89 -17.94
C GLY A 114 -3.26 -13.18 -18.19
N SER A 115 -3.53 -14.27 -18.92
CA SER A 115 -4.88 -14.82 -19.00
C SER A 115 -5.28 -15.26 -17.59
N VAL A 116 -6.15 -14.49 -16.93
CA VAL A 116 -6.70 -14.81 -15.60
C VAL A 116 -7.48 -16.14 -15.64
N LEU A 117 -7.95 -16.54 -16.83
CA LEU A 117 -8.66 -17.80 -17.05
C LEU A 117 -7.71 -18.88 -17.61
N ASN A 118 -7.71 -20.05 -16.97
CA ASN A 118 -7.16 -21.29 -17.52
C ASN A 118 -8.31 -22.10 -18.13
N PRO A 119 -8.42 -22.20 -19.46
CA PRO A 119 -9.57 -22.80 -20.12
C PRO A 119 -9.65 -24.32 -19.88
N PHE A 120 -8.52 -25.00 -19.66
CA PHE A 120 -8.48 -26.43 -19.32
C PHE A 120 -9.08 -26.70 -17.93
N SER A 121 -8.72 -25.88 -16.93
CA SER A 121 -9.26 -25.99 -15.58
C SER A 121 -10.76 -25.71 -15.53
N VAL A 122 -11.26 -24.81 -16.39
CA VAL A 122 -12.70 -24.53 -16.50
C VAL A 122 -13.42 -25.66 -17.26
N TYR A 123 -12.82 -26.20 -18.32
CA TYR A 123 -13.38 -27.33 -19.07
C TYR A 123 -13.58 -28.59 -18.22
N GLN A 124 -12.67 -28.86 -17.27
CA GLN A 124 -12.85 -29.95 -16.30
C GLN A 124 -14.12 -29.81 -15.44
N LYS A 125 -14.64 -28.58 -15.28
CA LYS A 125 -15.92 -28.30 -14.58
C LYS A 125 -17.14 -28.43 -15.49
N GLY A 126 -16.94 -28.61 -16.80
CA GLY A 126 -17.97 -28.81 -17.82
C GLY A 126 -17.89 -27.80 -18.97
N GLU A 127 -18.18 -28.27 -20.19
CA GLU A 127 -18.14 -27.45 -21.42
C GLU A 127 -19.10 -26.25 -21.38
N LEU A 128 -20.31 -26.44 -20.83
CA LEU A 128 -21.30 -25.36 -20.68
C LEU A 128 -20.79 -24.23 -19.79
N VAL A 129 -20.01 -24.55 -18.75
CA VAL A 129 -19.41 -23.58 -17.83
C VAL A 129 -18.32 -22.77 -18.54
N LEU A 130 -17.48 -23.45 -19.34
CA LEU A 130 -16.47 -22.79 -20.18
C LEU A 130 -17.13 -21.82 -21.16
N ARG A 131 -18.12 -22.27 -21.92
CA ARG A 131 -18.84 -21.42 -22.90
C ARG A 131 -19.47 -20.20 -22.26
N ARG A 132 -20.14 -20.35 -21.11
CA ARG A 132 -20.74 -19.24 -20.38
C ARG A 132 -19.72 -18.21 -19.91
N GLN A 133 -18.56 -18.66 -19.44
CA GLN A 133 -17.50 -17.74 -18.98
C GLN A 133 -16.84 -17.01 -20.15
N LEU A 134 -16.53 -17.71 -21.25
CA LEU A 134 -15.96 -17.10 -22.45
C LEU A 134 -16.95 -16.09 -23.09
N GLY A 135 -18.25 -16.39 -23.09
CA GLY A 135 -19.28 -15.49 -23.60
C GLY A 135 -19.46 -14.20 -22.80
N ALA A 136 -18.95 -14.14 -21.56
CA ALA A 136 -18.93 -12.92 -20.76
C ALA A 136 -17.65 -12.07 -20.96
N MET A 137 -16.71 -12.53 -21.80
CA MET A 137 -15.43 -11.89 -22.03
C MET A 137 -15.43 -11.05 -23.31
N SER A 138 -14.53 -10.06 -23.37
CA SER A 138 -14.32 -9.27 -24.59
C SER A 138 -13.51 -10.04 -25.62
N ALA A 139 -13.67 -9.71 -26.91
CA ALA A 139 -12.89 -10.28 -28.00
C ALA A 139 -11.37 -10.19 -27.74
N TRP A 140 -10.89 -9.04 -27.25
CA TRP A 140 -9.49 -8.86 -26.86
C TRP A 140 -9.02 -9.88 -25.81
N HIS A 141 -9.85 -10.18 -24.81
CA HIS A 141 -9.51 -11.15 -23.77
C HIS A 141 -9.50 -12.58 -24.31
N LEU A 142 -10.40 -12.93 -25.22
CA LEU A 142 -10.41 -14.23 -25.90
C LEU A 142 -9.13 -14.44 -26.73
N VAL A 143 -8.69 -13.41 -27.48
CA VAL A 143 -7.42 -13.45 -28.22
C VAL A 143 -6.24 -13.69 -27.25
N ASN A 144 -6.25 -13.06 -26.07
CA ASN A 144 -5.22 -13.28 -25.07
C ASN A 144 -5.24 -14.70 -24.48
N ILE A 145 -6.41 -15.32 -24.27
CA ILE A 145 -6.51 -16.72 -23.86
C ILE A 145 -5.88 -17.63 -24.91
N VAL A 146 -6.20 -17.43 -26.19
CA VAL A 146 -5.64 -18.20 -27.32
C VAL A 146 -4.12 -18.11 -27.35
N ARG A 147 -3.58 -16.89 -27.18
CA ARG A 147 -2.15 -16.60 -27.12
C ARG A 147 -1.46 -17.23 -25.91
N ALA A 148 -2.04 -17.06 -24.73
CA ALA A 148 -1.43 -17.52 -23.47
C ALA A 148 -1.36 -19.04 -23.37
N HIS A 149 -2.33 -19.75 -23.95
CA HIS A 149 -2.42 -21.22 -23.92
C HIS A 149 -2.03 -21.89 -25.24
N ALA A 150 -1.47 -21.14 -26.19
CA ALA A 150 -1.05 -21.61 -27.51
C ALA A 150 -2.13 -22.48 -28.20
N LEU A 151 -3.38 -21.97 -28.24
CA LEU A 151 -4.53 -22.68 -28.81
C LEU A 151 -4.62 -22.50 -30.34
N SER A 152 -3.84 -21.60 -30.92
CA SER A 152 -3.77 -21.36 -32.36
C SER A 152 -2.37 -20.89 -32.76
N ASN A 153 -2.00 -21.15 -34.01
CA ASN A 153 -0.78 -20.63 -34.64
C ASN A 153 -1.01 -19.26 -35.33
N GLN A 154 -2.25 -18.76 -35.32
CA GLN A 154 -2.60 -17.46 -35.89
C GLN A 154 -2.02 -16.30 -35.08
N THR A 155 -1.72 -15.20 -35.77
CA THR A 155 -1.27 -13.96 -35.15
C THR A 155 -2.41 -13.22 -34.45
N THR A 156 -2.07 -12.31 -33.52
CA THR A 156 -3.06 -11.47 -32.82
C THR A 156 -3.92 -10.65 -33.79
N GLU A 157 -3.34 -10.20 -34.91
CA GLU A 157 -4.05 -9.42 -35.93
C GLU A 157 -5.02 -10.26 -36.76
N GLU A 158 -4.74 -11.55 -36.95
CA GLU A 158 -5.64 -12.49 -37.62
C GLU A 158 -6.80 -12.87 -36.69
N LEU A 159 -6.49 -13.17 -35.42
CA LEU A 159 -7.48 -13.50 -34.41
C LEU A 159 -8.40 -12.31 -34.10
N GLY A 160 -7.87 -11.08 -34.09
CA GLY A 160 -8.64 -9.86 -33.86
C GLY A 160 -9.61 -9.48 -34.99
N ARG A 161 -9.48 -10.09 -36.18
CA ARG A 161 -10.43 -9.95 -37.28
C ARG A 161 -11.64 -10.87 -37.18
N GLY A 162 -11.55 -11.92 -36.35
CA GLY A 162 -12.63 -12.86 -36.10
C GLY A 162 -13.69 -12.29 -35.16
N THR A 163 -14.87 -12.89 -35.19
CA THR A 163 -15.96 -12.61 -34.25
C THR A 163 -15.69 -13.23 -32.89
N THR A 164 -16.39 -12.74 -31.86
CA THR A 164 -16.32 -13.31 -30.50
C THR A 164 -16.75 -14.78 -30.50
N ASP A 165 -17.79 -15.15 -31.25
CA ASP A 165 -18.29 -16.52 -31.32
C ASP A 165 -17.27 -17.47 -31.98
N GLU A 166 -16.61 -17.04 -33.05
CA GLU A 166 -15.54 -17.83 -33.70
C GLU A 166 -14.37 -18.08 -32.75
N LEU A 167 -13.98 -17.08 -31.95
CA LEU A 167 -12.93 -17.22 -30.94
C LEU A 167 -13.36 -18.16 -29.81
N ILE A 168 -14.62 -18.11 -29.37
CA ILE A 168 -15.16 -19.03 -28.36
C ILE A 168 -15.13 -20.47 -28.87
N GLU A 169 -15.63 -20.71 -30.09
CA GLU A 169 -15.64 -22.05 -30.68
C GLU A 169 -14.23 -22.58 -30.89
N LEU A 170 -13.28 -21.74 -31.31
CA LEU A 170 -11.87 -22.11 -31.43
C LEU A 170 -11.29 -22.55 -30.08
N ILE A 171 -11.51 -21.78 -29.00
CA ILE A 171 -11.00 -22.09 -27.67
C ILE A 171 -11.61 -23.41 -27.17
N VAL A 172 -12.92 -23.60 -27.30
CA VAL A 172 -13.62 -24.79 -26.83
C VAL A 172 -13.17 -26.03 -27.60
N ALA A 173 -13.08 -25.94 -28.93
CA ALA A 173 -12.66 -27.05 -29.79
C ALA A 173 -11.23 -27.51 -29.44
N GLU A 174 -10.29 -26.58 -29.29
CA GLU A 174 -8.90 -26.92 -29.01
C GLU A 174 -8.72 -27.48 -27.60
N VAL A 175 -9.43 -26.93 -26.61
CA VAL A 175 -9.39 -27.42 -25.23
C VAL A 175 -9.99 -28.82 -25.15
N LYS A 176 -11.09 -29.09 -25.86
CA LYS A 176 -11.70 -30.42 -25.95
C LYS A 176 -10.75 -31.43 -26.58
N LEU A 177 -10.17 -31.09 -27.74
CA LEU A 177 -9.21 -31.94 -28.46
C LEU A 177 -8.03 -32.37 -27.58
N ARG A 178 -7.51 -31.44 -26.77
CA ARG A 178 -6.35 -31.68 -25.89
C ARG A 178 -6.71 -32.27 -24.52
N SER A 179 -8.00 -32.22 -24.12
CA SER A 179 -8.47 -32.76 -22.83
C SER A 179 -9.05 -34.17 -22.93
N GLU A 180 -9.47 -34.60 -24.13
CA GLU A 180 -9.86 -35.98 -24.36
C GLU A 180 -8.61 -36.88 -24.40
N PRO A 181 -8.53 -37.93 -23.56
CA PRO A 181 -7.41 -38.86 -23.62
C PRO A 181 -7.48 -39.62 -24.94
N THR A 182 -6.39 -39.58 -25.73
CA THR A 182 -6.17 -40.47 -26.86
C THR A 182 -6.38 -41.90 -26.40
N THR A 183 -7.56 -42.46 -26.68
CA THR A 183 -7.84 -43.89 -26.51
C THR A 183 -7.03 -44.60 -27.58
N SER A 184 -5.77 -44.90 -27.24
CA SER A 184 -4.93 -45.80 -28.02
C SER A 184 -5.47 -47.20 -27.77
N VAL A 185 -6.25 -47.67 -28.74
CA VAL A 185 -6.75 -49.03 -28.87
C VAL A 185 -5.57 -50.00 -28.74
N ARG A 186 -5.71 -50.99 -27.85
CA ARG A 186 -4.97 -52.25 -27.87
C ARG A 186 -5.96 -53.40 -27.84
#